data_AF-A0A7J5ETW5-F1
#
_entry.id   AF-A0A7J5ETW5-F1
#
_cell.length_a   1.000
_cell.length_b   1.000
_cell.length_c   1.000
_cell.angle_alpha   90.00
_cell.angle_beta   90.00
_cell.angle_gamma   90.00
#
_symmetry.space_group_name_H-M   'P 1'
#
loop_
_entity.id
_entity.type
_entity.pdbx_description
1 polymer ?
#
loop_
_entity_poly.entity_id
_entity_poly.type
_entity_poly.pdbx_seq_one_letter_code
_entity_poly.pdbx_strand_id
1 'polypeptide(L)'
;MHDRIREHTRESINKRIDRQTLGAVADSIGSTDEISIRLRELDREWHVDRALMLNFAVLGGLSGGMAMRNLARRGRIGGWGLFFWVQVGFLAYHAVRGWCPPLPVFRRLGFRSANEIGAEREVLHEALKHAST
;
A
#
# COMPACT_ATOMS: atom_id res chain seq x y z
N MET A 1 3.96 -3.20 -17.56
CA MET A 1 4.37 -3.92 -16.33
C MET A 1 3.10 -4.50 -15.70
N HIS A 2 3.03 -5.82 -15.47
CA HIS A 2 1.85 -6.46 -14.87
C HIS A 2 1.73 -6.05 -13.39
N ASP A 3 0.60 -5.44 -13.02
CA ASP A 3 0.31 -5.06 -11.64
C ASP A 3 -0.48 -6.19 -10.94
N ARG A 4 0.27 -7.11 -10.31
CA ARG A 4 -0.29 -8.23 -9.53
C ARG A 4 -1.27 -7.77 -8.44
N ILE A 5 -1.12 -6.55 -7.93
CA ILE A 5 -2.04 -6.01 -6.92
C ILE A 5 -3.43 -5.82 -7.53
N ARG A 6 -3.50 -5.33 -8.77
CA ARG A 6 -4.77 -5.16 -9.47
C ARG A 6 -5.41 -6.50 -9.82
N GLU A 7 -4.62 -7.50 -10.22
CA GLU A 7 -5.08 -8.87 -10.51
C GLU A 7 -5.73 -9.55 -9.30
N HIS A 8 -5.20 -9.29 -8.10
CA HIS A 8 -5.75 -9.81 -6.84
C HIS A 8 -6.73 -8.86 -6.14
N THR A 9 -7.10 -7.74 -6.78
CA THR A 9 -8.08 -6.79 -6.28
C THR A 9 -9.39 -6.96 -7.04
N ARG A 10 -10.53 -6.90 -6.33
CA ARG A 10 -11.84 -6.94 -6.98
C ARG A 10 -11.96 -5.80 -7.99
N GLU A 11 -12.49 -6.09 -9.18
CA GLU A 11 -12.59 -5.14 -10.28
C GLU A 11 -13.32 -3.84 -9.89
N SER A 12 -14.36 -3.91 -9.07
CA SER A 12 -15.09 -2.73 -8.60
C SER A 12 -14.23 -1.77 -7.77
N ILE A 13 -13.24 -2.29 -7.03
CA ILE A 13 -12.28 -1.48 -6.27
C ILE A 13 -11.27 -0.85 -7.24
N ASN A 14 -10.74 -1.62 -8.20
CA ASN A 14 -9.84 -1.09 -9.22
C ASN A 14 -10.51 0.05 -9.99
N LYS A 15 -11.74 -0.15 -10.50
CA LYS A 15 -12.52 0.88 -11.20
C LYS A 15 -12.80 2.12 -10.35
N ARG A 16 -12.94 1.97 -9.04
CA ARG A 16 -13.09 3.11 -8.12
C ARG A 16 -11.80 3.92 -8.04
N ILE A 17 -10.67 3.22 -7.84
CA ILE A 17 -9.34 3.85 -7.79
C ILE A 17 -9.04 4.54 -9.13
N ASP A 18 -9.32 3.89 -10.25
CA ASP A 18 -9.11 4.47 -11.59
C ASP A 18 -9.90 5.75 -11.79
N ARG A 19 -11.19 5.77 -11.40
CA ARG A 19 -12.02 6.98 -11.47
C ARG A 19 -11.49 8.11 -10.59
N GLN A 20 -11.02 7.79 -9.39
CA GLN A 20 -10.43 8.79 -8.49
C GLN A 20 -9.13 9.36 -9.07
N THR A 21 -8.26 8.50 -9.60
CA THR A 21 -7.02 8.92 -10.26
C THR A 21 -7.29 9.79 -11.47
N LEU A 22 -8.20 9.39 -12.36
CA LEU A 22 -8.56 10.18 -13.54
C LEU A 22 -9.19 11.53 -13.17
N GLY A 23 -10.03 11.57 -12.14
CA GLY A 23 -10.59 12.82 -11.61
C GLY A 23 -9.49 13.75 -11.10
N ALA A 24 -8.59 13.24 -10.26
CA ALA A 24 -7.47 14.02 -9.73
C ALA A 24 -6.56 14.58 -10.84
N VAL A 25 -6.31 13.80 -11.90
CA VAL A 25 -5.55 14.26 -13.08
C VAL A 25 -6.31 15.36 -13.82
N ALA A 26 -7.59 15.15 -14.11
CA ALA A 26 -8.41 16.14 -14.80
C ALA A 26 -8.49 17.48 -14.04
N ASP A 27 -8.65 17.40 -12.72
CA ASP A 27 -8.68 18.56 -11.82
C ASP A 27 -7.32 19.28 -11.76
N SER A 28 -6.21 18.59 -12.03
CA SER A 28 -4.86 19.16 -11.89
C SER A 28 -4.33 19.78 -13.18
N ILE A 29 -4.74 19.29 -14.36
CA ILE A 29 -4.17 19.73 -15.66
C ILE A 29 -4.60 21.16 -16.04
N GLY A 30 -5.56 21.76 -15.33
CA GLY A 30 -6.01 23.14 -15.59
C GLY A 30 -4.96 24.22 -15.38
N SER A 31 -3.94 23.98 -14.55
CA SER A 31 -2.87 24.93 -14.26
C SER A 31 -1.56 24.24 -13.87
N THR A 32 -0.43 24.80 -14.29
CA THR A 32 0.92 24.41 -13.86
C THR A 32 1.07 24.38 -12.33
N ASP A 33 0.39 25.29 -11.62
CA ASP A 33 0.42 25.33 -10.15
C ASP A 33 -0.32 24.14 -9.53
N GLU A 34 -1.46 23.76 -10.09
CA GLU A 34 -2.26 22.62 -9.64
C GLU A 34 -1.54 21.29 -9.91
N ILE A 35 -0.93 21.15 -11.10
CA ILE A 35 -0.03 20.02 -11.41
C ILE A 35 1.08 19.92 -10.36
N SER A 36 1.72 21.05 -10.03
CA SER A 36 2.82 21.09 -9.06
C SER A 36 2.37 20.76 -7.65
N ILE A 37 1.15 21.18 -7.24
CA ILE A 37 0.54 20.79 -5.96
C ILE A 37 0.31 19.28 -5.93
N ARG A 38 -0.34 18.74 -6.98
CA ARG A 38 -0.68 17.32 -7.04
C ARG A 38 0.56 16.43 -7.04
N LEU A 39 1.62 16.79 -7.75
CA LEU A 39 2.90 16.08 -7.71
C LEU A 39 3.47 16.00 -6.28
N ARG A 40 3.41 17.09 -5.51
CA ARG A 40 3.84 17.09 -4.10
C ARG A 40 2.96 16.21 -3.20
N GLU A 41 1.68 16.08 -3.51
CA GLU A 41 0.80 15.14 -2.82
C GLU A 41 1.18 13.69 -3.12
N LEU A 42 1.45 13.36 -4.39
CA LEU A 42 1.91 12.04 -4.81
C LEU A 42 3.24 11.63 -4.17
N ASP A 43 4.11 12.59 -3.87
CA ASP A 43 5.38 12.34 -3.17
C ASP A 43 5.19 12.00 -1.69
N ARG A 44 4.07 12.44 -1.10
CA ARG A 44 3.70 12.14 0.29
C ARG A 44 2.78 10.92 0.38
N GLU A 45 2.20 10.49 -0.73
CA GLU A 45 1.28 9.37 -0.75
C GLU A 45 1.97 8.04 -0.48
N TRP A 46 1.35 7.23 0.37
CA TRP A 46 1.84 5.91 0.69
C TRP A 46 1.27 4.88 -0.28
N HIS A 47 2.15 4.17 -0.99
CA HIS A 47 1.73 3.00 -1.74
C HIS A 47 1.45 1.81 -0.81
N VAL A 48 0.59 0.91 -1.29
CA VAL A 48 0.05 -0.21 -0.52
C VAL A 48 1.11 -1.14 0.04
N ASP A 49 2.22 -1.38 -0.68
CA ASP A 49 3.29 -2.25 -0.18
C ASP A 49 3.98 -1.67 1.05
N ARG A 50 4.19 -0.35 1.11
CA ARG A 50 4.74 0.32 2.30
C ARG A 50 3.80 0.19 3.50
N ALA A 51 2.50 0.37 3.28
CA ALA A 51 1.50 0.22 4.32
C ALA A 51 1.44 -1.22 4.85
N LEU A 52 1.51 -2.20 3.95
CA LEU A 52 1.57 -3.62 4.30
C LEU A 52 2.81 -3.99 5.11
N MET A 53 3.99 -3.55 4.67
CA MET A 53 5.25 -3.78 5.40
C MET A 53 5.20 -3.20 6.81
N LEU A 54 4.71 -1.95 6.95
CA LEU A 54 4.57 -1.33 8.26
C LEU A 54 3.61 -2.10 9.16
N ASN A 55 2.48 -2.57 8.63
CA ASN A 55 1.51 -3.38 9.37
C ASN A 55 2.16 -4.66 9.91
N PHE A 56 2.92 -5.39 9.10
CA PHE A 56 3.63 -6.59 9.58
C PHE A 56 4.69 -6.26 10.63
N ALA A 57 5.46 -5.19 10.44
CA ALA A 57 6.49 -4.77 11.39
C ALA A 57 5.87 -4.42 12.76
N VAL A 58 4.79 -3.63 12.77
CA VAL A 58 4.11 -3.22 14.01
C VAL A 58 3.47 -4.41 14.70
N LEU A 59 2.62 -5.18 14.01
CA LEU A 59 1.91 -6.29 14.62
C LEU A 59 2.83 -7.45 15.00
N GLY A 60 3.82 -7.75 14.15
CA GLY A 60 4.85 -8.75 14.43
C GLY A 60 5.73 -8.34 15.61
N GLY A 61 6.22 -7.10 15.63
CA GLY A 61 7.01 -6.58 16.75
C GLY A 61 6.25 -6.59 18.07
N LEU A 62 4.99 -6.14 18.08
CA LEU A 62 4.15 -6.16 19.28
C LEU A 62 3.89 -7.59 19.78
N SER A 63 3.47 -8.50 18.89
CA SER A 63 3.16 -9.88 19.27
C SER A 63 4.39 -10.66 19.71
N GLY A 64 5.52 -10.51 19.00
CA GLY A 64 6.81 -11.09 19.39
C GLY A 64 7.33 -10.53 20.70
N GLY A 65 7.25 -9.20 20.90
CA GLY A 65 7.63 -8.55 22.15
C GLY A 65 6.80 -9.03 23.34
N MET A 66 5.48 -9.17 23.17
CA MET A 66 4.58 -9.72 24.21
C MET A 66 4.84 -11.20 24.47
N ALA A 67 5.11 -11.99 23.44
CA ALA A 67 5.49 -13.40 23.56
C ALA A 67 6.77 -13.55 24.40
N MET A 68 7.83 -12.79 24.08
CA MET A 68 9.09 -12.79 24.83
C MET A 68 8.88 -12.35 26.28
N ARG A 69 8.11 -11.28 26.50
CA ARG A 69 7.77 -10.80 27.85
C ARG A 69 7.03 -11.87 28.66
N ASN A 70 6.08 -12.59 28.06
CA ASN A 70 5.34 -13.65 28.74
C ASN A 70 6.22 -14.85 29.06
N LEU A 71 7.11 -15.23 28.13
CA LEU A 71 8.09 -16.28 28.36
C LEU A 71 8.99 -15.92 29.56
N ALA A 72 9.51 -14.69 29.60
CA ALA A 72 10.37 -14.23 30.69
C ALA A 72 9.65 -14.13 32.05
N ARG A 73 8.39 -13.69 32.09
CA ARG A 73 7.65 -13.48 33.35
C ARG A 73 6.86 -14.69 33.85
N ARG A 74 6.42 -15.56 32.95
CA ARG A 74 5.46 -16.64 33.24
C ARG A 74 5.98 -18.02 32.80
N GLY A 75 7.18 -18.11 32.23
CA GLY A 75 7.75 -19.36 31.73
C GLY A 75 7.06 -19.93 30.48
N ARG A 76 6.15 -19.17 29.85
CA ARG A 76 5.40 -19.62 28.67
C ARG A 76 5.10 -18.49 27.69
N ILE A 77 5.14 -18.82 26.41
CA ILE A 77 4.95 -17.88 25.29
C ILE A 77 3.51 -17.31 25.23
N GLY A 78 2.50 -18.13 25.56
CA GLY A 78 1.09 -17.75 25.51
C GLY A 78 0.56 -17.52 24.09
N GLY A 79 -0.69 -17.06 23.97
CA GLY A 79 -1.36 -16.86 22.66
C GLY A 79 -0.68 -15.82 21.74
N TRP A 80 0.07 -14.87 22.32
CA TRP A 80 0.79 -13.85 21.55
C TRP A 80 1.87 -14.43 20.64
N GLY A 81 2.57 -15.49 21.06
CA GLY A 81 3.56 -16.12 20.19
C GLY A 81 2.94 -16.94 19.07
N LEU A 82 1.77 -17.54 19.28
CA LEU A 82 1.03 -18.17 18.18
C LEU A 82 0.67 -17.11 17.13
N PHE A 83 0.15 -15.96 17.55
CA PHE A 83 -0.17 -14.87 16.61
C PHE A 83 1.07 -14.37 15.85
N PHE A 84 2.21 -14.23 16.52
CA PHE A 84 3.48 -13.90 15.87
C PHE A 84 3.85 -14.93 14.79
N TRP A 85 3.86 -16.22 15.14
CA TRP A 85 4.21 -17.29 14.21
C TRP A 85 3.26 -17.42 13.04
N VAL A 86 1.95 -17.21 13.25
CA VAL A 86 0.96 -17.16 12.17
C VAL A 86 1.30 -16.05 11.17
N GLN A 87 1.64 -14.85 11.64
CA GLN A 87 2.02 -13.76 10.74
C GLN A 87 3.33 -14.03 9.99
N VAL A 88 4.33 -14.62 10.65
CA VAL A 88 5.59 -15.03 10.00
C VAL A 88 5.34 -16.07 8.91
N GLY A 89 4.56 -17.12 9.23
CA GLY A 89 4.20 -18.15 8.26
C GLY A 89 3.41 -17.59 7.09
N PHE A 90 2.54 -16.63 7.36
CA PHE A 90 1.78 -15.94 6.33
C PHE A 90 2.66 -15.08 5.42
N LEU A 91 3.65 -14.37 5.96
CA LEU A 91 4.63 -13.63 5.16
C LEU A 91 5.46 -14.57 4.27
N ALA A 92 5.86 -15.73 4.78
CA ALA A 92 6.55 -16.75 3.99
C ALA A 92 5.66 -17.30 2.86
N TYR A 93 4.40 -17.61 3.16
CA TYR A 93 3.42 -18.02 2.15
C TYR A 93 3.23 -16.93 1.08
N HIS A 94 3.12 -15.67 1.49
CA HIS A 94 3.03 -14.53 0.58
C HIS A 94 4.23 -14.43 -0.36
N ALA A 95 5.46 -14.56 0.16
CA ALA A 95 6.67 -14.51 -0.65
C ALA A 95 6.71 -15.60 -1.73
N VAL A 96 6.20 -16.80 -1.42
CA VAL A 96 6.19 -17.93 -2.37
C VAL A 96 5.02 -17.84 -3.35
N ARG A 97 3.83 -17.43 -2.90
CA ARG A 97 2.57 -17.56 -3.66
C ARG A 97 2.08 -16.23 -4.25
N GLY A 98 2.69 -15.11 -3.87
CA GLY A 98 2.32 -13.76 -4.31
C GLY A 98 1.01 -13.23 -3.73
N TRP A 99 0.28 -14.03 -2.94
CA TRP A 99 -1.02 -13.62 -2.39
C TRP A 99 -0.88 -12.94 -1.03
N CYS A 100 -1.59 -11.84 -0.83
CA CYS A 100 -1.54 -11.06 0.42
C CYS A 100 -2.95 -10.85 1.03
N PRO A 101 -3.43 -11.69 1.97
CA PRO A 101 -4.69 -11.55 2.71
C PRO A 101 -5.11 -10.17 3.19
N PRO A 102 -4.23 -9.32 3.76
CA PRO A 102 -4.63 -7.97 4.13
C PRO A 102 -4.80 -7.03 2.92
N LEU A 103 -4.23 -7.35 1.75
CA LEU A 103 -4.26 -6.47 0.57
C LEU A 103 -5.66 -6.00 0.19
N PRO A 104 -6.71 -6.84 0.09
CA PRO A 104 -8.06 -6.37 -0.22
C PRO A 104 -8.61 -5.36 0.79
N VAL A 105 -8.17 -5.41 2.05
CA VAL A 105 -8.57 -4.43 3.07
C VAL A 105 -7.89 -3.08 2.78
N PHE A 106 -6.57 -3.06 2.59
CA PHE A 106 -5.85 -1.83 2.24
C PHE A 106 -6.35 -1.22 0.93
N ARG A 107 -6.65 -2.04 -0.08
CA ARG A 107 -7.24 -1.57 -1.36
C ARG A 107 -8.63 -0.98 -1.16
N ARG A 108 -9.45 -1.51 -0.24
CA ARG A 108 -10.74 -0.92 0.12
C ARG A 108 -10.60 0.43 0.83
N LEU A 109 -9.54 0.60 1.63
CA LEU A 109 -9.19 1.85 2.29
C LEU A 109 -8.61 2.90 1.32
N GLY A 110 -8.38 2.54 0.05
CA GLY A 110 -7.95 3.47 -0.99
C GLY A 110 -6.44 3.48 -1.25
N PHE A 111 -5.65 2.59 -0.63
CA PHE A 111 -4.22 2.51 -0.91
C PHE A 111 -3.97 2.07 -2.36
N ARG A 112 -3.15 2.85 -3.06
CA ARG A 112 -2.78 2.63 -4.46
C ARG A 112 -1.46 1.87 -4.57
N SER A 113 -1.26 1.16 -5.68
CA SER A 113 0.02 0.52 -5.96
C SER A 113 1.07 1.57 -6.33
N ALA A 114 2.36 1.25 -6.18
CA ALA A 114 3.42 2.15 -6.62
C ALA A 114 3.33 2.45 -8.13
N ASN A 115 2.84 1.49 -8.92
CA ASN A 115 2.66 1.64 -10.36
C ASN A 115 1.50 2.59 -10.68
N GLU A 116 0.39 2.51 -9.96
CA GLU A 116 -0.75 3.42 -10.13
C GLU A 116 -0.34 4.87 -9.82
N ILE A 117 0.37 5.09 -8.71
CA ILE A 117 0.90 6.41 -8.32
C ILE A 117 1.96 6.88 -9.33
N GLY A 118 2.81 5.97 -9.81
CA GLY A 118 3.82 6.26 -10.82
C GLY A 118 3.23 6.70 -12.16
N ALA A 119 2.19 5.99 -12.63
CA ALA A 119 1.50 6.32 -13.88
C ALA A 119 0.83 7.70 -13.83
N GLU A 120 0.19 8.05 -12.70
CA GLU A 120 -0.35 9.40 -12.50
C GLU A 120 0.76 10.46 -12.55
N ARG A 121 1.88 10.22 -11.84
CA ARG A 121 3.04 11.12 -11.82
C ARG A 121 3.60 11.35 -13.23
N GLU A 122 3.71 10.29 -14.03
CA GLU A 122 4.21 10.37 -15.41
C GLU A 122 3.33 11.28 -16.27
N VAL A 123 2.00 11.07 -16.25
CA VAL A 123 1.04 11.91 -16.97
C VAL A 123 1.14 13.38 -16.58
N LEU A 124 1.25 13.67 -15.27
CA LEU A 124 1.37 15.04 -14.77
C LEU A 124 2.68 15.72 -15.20
N HIS A 125 3.80 14.98 -15.20
CA HIS A 125 5.07 15.51 -15.71
C HIS A 125 5.04 15.80 -17.21
N GLU A 126 4.37 14.96 -18.00
CA GLU A 126 4.18 15.22 -19.43
C GLU A 126 3.35 16.48 -19.66
N ALA A 127 2.22 16.62 -18.95
CA ALA A 127 1.38 17.82 -19.02
C ALA A 127 2.17 19.09 -18.65
N LEU A 128 3.01 19.03 -17.62
CA LEU A 128 3.86 20.15 -17.20
C LEU A 128 4.86 20.57 -18.29
N LYS A 129 5.48 19.61 -18.98
CA LYS A 129 6.40 19.88 -20.09
C LYS A 129 5.68 20.59 -21.23
N HIS A 130 4.50 20.10 -21.62
CA HIS A 130 3.69 20.70 -22.68
C HIS A 130 3.22 22.12 -22.34
N ALA A 131 2.88 22.41 -21.08
CA ALA A 131 2.48 23.75 -20.64
C ALA A 131 3.66 24.75 -20.57
N SER A 132 4.90 24.27 -20.55
CA SER A 132 6.12 25.10 -20.48
C SER A 132 6.76 25.38 -21.84
N THR A 133 6.16 24.86 -22.93
CA THR A 133 6.66 25.02 -24.31
C THR A 133 5.84 26.06 -25.06
#